data_AF-A0A348YCY3-F1
#
_entry.id   AF-A0A348YCY3-F1
#
_cell.length_a   1.000
_cell.length_b   1.000
_cell.length_c   1.000
_cell.angle_alpha   90.00
_cell.angle_beta   90.00
_cell.angle_gamma   90.00
#
_symmetry.space_group_name_H-M   'P 1'
#
loop_
_entity.id
_entity.type
_entity.pdbx_description
1 polymer ?
#
loop_
_entity_poly.entity_id
_entity_poly.type
_entity_poly.pdbx_seq_one_letter_code
_entity_poly.pdbx_strand_id
1 'polypeptide(L)'
;MLKKNLLSIAVVAAALSLAACNDKEAVTEPVEPEATTDVVVEPEVAAEPMVEAEVAPEAATQSIAEMAAANPDLSILTAALKAAGLDGMMMDAGTYTVFAPTDAAFAAVLTKLDVTKEELLANTDLLKSVLPYHVVPMVVNAADIPYDTAIETVNGQTIMIGSDNVITDASGNKATITATDMMATNGVVHVIDTVLMPK
;
A
#
# COMPACT_ATOMS: atom_id res chain seq x y z
N MET A 1 11.04 -30.03 42.26
CA MET A 1 12.07 -29.00 42.50
C MET A 1 11.91 -27.92 41.43
N LEU A 2 10.99 -26.97 41.62
CA LEU A 2 11.23 -25.62 42.17
C LEU A 2 12.35 -24.84 41.47
N LYS A 3 11.96 -23.89 40.62
CA LYS A 3 12.39 -22.48 40.70
C LYS A 3 11.35 -21.59 40.01
N LYS A 4 10.58 -20.93 40.88
CA LYS A 4 9.64 -19.84 40.61
C LYS A 4 10.46 -18.56 40.49
N ASN A 5 10.33 -17.79 39.40
CA ASN A 5 10.73 -16.39 39.40
C ASN A 5 9.47 -15.52 39.34
N LEU A 6 9.27 -14.85 40.46
CA LEU A 6 8.17 -13.98 40.86
C LEU A 6 8.53 -12.52 40.52
N LEU A 7 7.50 -11.72 40.22
CA LEU A 7 7.38 -10.27 40.46
C LEU A 7 8.31 -9.31 39.71
N SER A 8 7.69 -8.41 38.93
CA SER A 8 7.70 -6.97 39.22
C SER A 8 6.58 -6.25 38.47
N ILE A 9 5.68 -5.66 39.24
CA ILE A 9 4.62 -4.72 38.85
C ILE A 9 5.23 -3.32 38.83
N ALA A 10 4.97 -2.52 37.79
CA ALA A 10 5.06 -1.07 37.88
C ALA A 10 4.04 -0.43 36.93
N VAL A 11 2.89 -0.07 37.49
CA VAL A 11 1.91 0.85 36.92
C VAL A 11 2.46 2.26 37.11
N VAL A 12 2.66 3.01 36.03
CA VAL A 12 2.86 4.46 36.10
C VAL A 12 1.77 5.11 35.26
N ALA A 13 0.76 5.61 35.96
CA ALA A 13 -0.20 6.57 35.45
C ALA A 13 0.42 7.97 35.53
N ALA A 14 0.37 8.73 34.45
CA ALA A 14 0.62 10.18 34.48
C ALA A 14 -0.35 10.86 33.51
N ALA A 15 -1.34 11.54 34.08
CA ALA A 15 -2.20 12.53 33.43
C ALA A 15 -1.71 13.92 33.83
N LEU A 16 -1.65 14.88 32.89
CA LEU A 16 -1.63 16.36 33.01
C LEU A 16 -1.00 16.91 31.71
N SER A 17 -1.36 18.04 31.08
CA SER A 17 -2.48 18.98 31.06
C SER A 17 -2.13 20.00 29.95
N LEU A 18 -3.14 20.75 29.51
CA LEU A 18 -3.17 21.79 28.47
C LEU A 18 -2.18 22.96 28.68
N ALA A 19 -1.67 23.50 27.56
CA ALA A 19 -1.34 24.92 27.28
C ALA A 19 -1.22 25.05 25.74
N ALA A 20 -1.97 25.82 24.95
CA ALA A 20 -2.51 27.19 25.01
C ALA A 20 -1.48 28.33 24.82
N CYS A 21 -1.48 28.86 23.58
CA CYS A 21 -1.42 30.27 23.17
C CYS A 21 -0.13 30.96 22.67
N ASN A 22 -0.37 31.72 21.59
CA ASN A 22 0.27 32.95 21.06
C ASN A 22 1.62 32.84 20.31
N ASP A 23 1.92 33.60 19.25
CA ASP A 23 1.20 34.60 18.43
C ASP A 23 2.14 35.00 17.27
N LYS A 24 1.64 35.26 16.05
CA LYS A 24 2.01 36.48 15.31
C LYS A 24 1.07 36.77 14.12
N GLU A 25 0.43 37.93 14.22
CA GLU A 25 -0.42 38.64 13.25
C GLU A 25 0.25 39.02 11.92
N ALA A 26 -0.57 39.12 10.87
CA ALA A 26 -0.86 40.35 10.08
C ALA A 26 -1.81 39.96 8.92
N VAL A 27 -3.14 40.15 9.02
CA VAL A 27 -3.93 41.35 8.68
C VAL A 27 -3.60 41.93 7.30
N THR A 28 -4.52 41.76 6.34
CA THR A 28 -5.25 42.86 5.66
C THR A 28 -6.47 42.29 4.92
N GLU A 29 -7.66 42.69 5.36
CA GLU A 29 -8.94 42.61 4.64
C GLU A 29 -9.01 43.69 3.52
N PRO A 30 -10.16 43.96 2.88
CA PRO A 30 -10.89 43.16 1.90
C PRO A 30 -11.19 43.98 0.63
N VAL A 31 -11.46 43.35 -0.53
CA VAL A 31 -12.11 44.05 -1.64
C VAL A 31 -13.06 43.10 -2.37
N GLU A 32 -14.35 43.19 -2.07
CA GLU A 32 -15.43 42.89 -3.02
C GLU A 32 -15.52 44.08 -4.00
N PRO A 33 -15.91 43.85 -5.27
CA PRO A 33 -17.34 44.02 -5.55
C PRO A 33 -17.93 43.01 -6.54
N GLU A 34 -19.24 42.85 -6.38
CA GLU A 34 -20.19 42.20 -7.29
C GLU A 34 -20.21 42.83 -8.69
N ALA A 35 -20.49 42.02 -9.71
CA ALA A 35 -21.64 42.19 -10.63
C ALA A 35 -21.43 41.44 -11.95
N THR A 36 -22.33 40.47 -12.18
CA THR A 36 -22.99 40.06 -13.43
C THR A 36 -22.46 40.58 -14.77
N THR A 37 -22.17 39.63 -15.67
CA THR A 37 -22.71 39.66 -17.05
C THR A 37 -22.91 38.24 -17.58
N ASP A 38 -24.17 37.88 -17.82
CA ASP A 38 -24.61 36.84 -18.76
C ASP A 38 -24.04 37.07 -20.17
N VAL A 39 -23.45 36.05 -20.80
CA VAL A 39 -23.59 35.82 -22.24
C VAL A 39 -23.62 34.32 -22.51
N VAL A 40 -24.82 33.87 -22.89
CA VAL A 40 -25.12 32.59 -23.55
C VAL A 40 -24.39 32.54 -24.90
N VAL A 41 -23.49 31.57 -25.12
CA VAL A 41 -23.24 30.98 -26.45
C VAL A 41 -22.68 29.56 -26.30
N GLU A 42 -23.53 28.56 -26.50
CA GLU A 42 -23.16 27.34 -27.24
C GLU A 42 -23.90 27.46 -28.61
N PRO A 43 -23.47 26.83 -29.73
CA PRO A 43 -22.61 25.65 -29.79
C PRO A 43 -21.59 25.59 -30.98
N GLU A 44 -20.73 24.57 -30.88
CA GLU A 44 -20.18 23.70 -31.93
C GLU A 44 -19.08 24.17 -32.93
N VAL A 45 -18.09 23.26 -33.07
CA VAL A 45 -17.16 22.98 -34.17
C VAL A 45 -16.25 24.09 -34.72
N ALA A 46 -14.94 23.98 -34.45
CA ALA A 46 -14.05 23.19 -35.31
C ALA A 46 -12.56 23.41 -34.96
N ALA A 47 -11.82 22.31 -35.05
CA ALA A 47 -10.38 22.20 -35.26
C ALA A 47 -9.45 22.57 -34.09
N GLU A 48 -8.86 21.52 -33.55
CA GLU A 48 -7.73 21.48 -32.63
C GLU A 48 -6.54 22.30 -33.15
N PRO A 49 -5.83 22.96 -32.24
CA PRO A 49 -4.39 22.79 -32.20
C PRO A 49 -3.97 22.26 -30.84
N MET A 50 -3.43 21.04 -30.88
CA MET A 50 -2.40 20.47 -30.02
C MET A 50 -1.82 21.46 -29.00
N VAL A 51 -2.37 21.46 -27.78
CA VAL A 51 -1.69 22.04 -26.64
C VAL A 51 -0.88 20.91 -26.01
N GLU A 52 0.43 21.00 -26.20
CA GLU A 52 1.47 20.27 -25.50
C GLU A 52 1.26 20.51 -23.99
N ALA A 53 0.46 19.65 -23.36
CA ALA A 53 0.37 19.61 -21.92
C ALA A 53 1.67 19.02 -21.41
N GLU A 54 2.54 19.87 -20.85
CA GLU A 54 3.52 19.42 -19.87
C GLU A 54 2.74 18.77 -18.72
N VAL A 55 2.63 17.44 -18.77
CA VAL A 55 2.03 16.62 -17.72
C VAL A 55 2.97 16.66 -16.52
N ALA A 56 2.71 17.58 -15.60
CA ALA A 56 3.21 17.48 -14.23
C ALA A 56 2.79 16.11 -13.66
N PRO A 57 3.64 15.41 -12.90
CA PRO A 57 3.32 14.07 -12.40
C PRO A 57 2.02 14.14 -11.59
N GLU A 58 0.98 13.47 -12.08
CA GLU A 58 -0.30 13.34 -11.39
C GLU A 58 -0.03 12.71 -10.03
N ALA A 59 -0.13 13.50 -8.96
CA ALA A 59 -0.02 12.96 -7.61
C ALA A 59 -1.09 11.88 -7.45
N ALA A 60 -0.67 10.69 -7.01
CA ALA A 60 -1.59 9.60 -6.73
C ALA A 60 -2.73 10.10 -5.82
N THR A 61 -3.98 9.90 -6.24
CA THR A 61 -5.16 10.40 -5.51
C THR A 61 -5.83 9.32 -4.65
N GLN A 62 -5.38 8.06 -4.77
CA GLN A 62 -5.96 6.89 -4.13
C GLN A 62 -4.93 6.17 -3.25
N SER A 63 -5.39 5.58 -2.15
CA SER A 63 -4.59 4.70 -1.29
C SER A 63 -4.31 3.35 -1.95
N ILE A 64 -3.33 2.60 -1.42
CA ILE A 64 -3.00 1.25 -1.88
C ILE A 64 -4.24 0.35 -1.88
N ALA A 65 -5.06 0.40 -0.83
CA ALA A 65 -6.28 -0.40 -0.71
C ALA A 65 -7.32 -0.03 -1.78
N GLU A 66 -7.49 1.26 -2.07
CA GLU A 66 -8.42 1.73 -3.12
C GLU A 66 -7.93 1.36 -4.51
N MET A 67 -6.63 1.51 -4.78
CA MET A 67 -6.01 1.11 -6.04
C MET A 67 -6.15 -0.40 -6.28
N ALA A 68 -5.88 -1.22 -5.27
CA ALA A 68 -6.07 -2.67 -5.35
C ALA A 68 -7.54 -3.04 -5.58
N ALA A 69 -8.47 -2.32 -4.97
CA ALA A 69 -9.90 -2.53 -5.18
C ALA A 69 -10.38 -2.07 -6.58
N ALA A 70 -9.74 -1.07 -7.17
CA ALA A 70 -10.02 -0.60 -8.52
C ALA A 70 -9.48 -1.52 -9.61
N ASN A 71 -8.48 -2.35 -9.30
CA ASN A 71 -7.87 -3.27 -10.25
C ASN A 71 -8.55 -4.66 -10.23
N PRO A 72 -9.16 -5.11 -11.33
CA PRO A 72 -9.83 -6.41 -11.38
C PRO A 72 -8.87 -7.59 -11.18
N ASP A 73 -7.58 -7.45 -11.52
CA ASP A 73 -6.58 -8.50 -11.38
C ASP A 73 -6.09 -8.67 -9.92
N LEU A 74 -6.52 -7.79 -9.00
CA LEU A 74 -6.17 -7.82 -7.57
C LEU A 74 -7.40 -8.08 -6.69
N SER A 75 -8.46 -8.65 -7.27
CA SER A 75 -9.73 -8.88 -6.59
C SER A 75 -9.60 -9.90 -5.44
N ILE A 76 -8.77 -10.93 -5.61
CA ILE A 76 -8.51 -11.94 -4.58
C ILE A 76 -7.72 -11.34 -3.41
N LEU A 77 -6.72 -10.51 -3.70
CA LEU A 77 -5.96 -9.79 -2.68
C LEU A 77 -6.88 -8.90 -1.83
N THR A 78 -7.75 -8.13 -2.49
CA THR A 78 -8.70 -7.24 -1.81
C THR A 78 -9.67 -8.05 -0.92
N ALA A 79 -10.14 -9.21 -1.38
CA ALA A 79 -10.96 -10.10 -0.58
C ALA A 79 -10.20 -10.68 0.63
N ALA A 80 -8.93 -11.06 0.43
CA ALA A 80 -8.06 -11.58 1.49
C ALA A 80 -7.78 -10.53 2.57
N LEU A 81 -7.52 -9.28 2.17
CA LEU A 81 -7.30 -8.16 3.11
C LEU A 81 -8.53 -7.89 3.98
N LYS A 82 -9.73 -7.89 3.36
CA LYS A 82 -11.00 -7.75 4.08
C LYS A 82 -11.26 -8.92 5.02
N ALA A 83 -10.97 -10.15 4.59
CA ALA A 83 -11.12 -11.34 5.43
C ALA A 83 -10.13 -11.35 6.61
N ALA A 84 -8.91 -10.86 6.41
CA ALA A 84 -7.88 -10.74 7.45
C ALA A 84 -8.10 -9.56 8.41
N GLY A 85 -8.90 -8.56 8.01
CA GLY A 85 -9.09 -7.31 8.75
C GLY A 85 -7.84 -6.43 8.74
N LEU A 86 -7.06 -6.46 7.65
CA LEU A 86 -5.83 -5.68 7.46
C LEU A 86 -6.02 -4.48 6.52
N ASP A 87 -7.25 -4.24 6.09
CA ASP A 87 -7.65 -3.09 5.28
C ASP A 87 -7.27 -1.76 5.93
N GLY A 88 -7.46 -1.63 7.26
CA GLY A 88 -7.06 -0.43 8.00
C GLY A 88 -5.57 -0.11 7.88
N MET A 89 -4.71 -1.12 8.00
CA MET A 89 -3.25 -0.95 7.90
C MET A 89 -2.82 -0.46 6.50
N MET A 90 -3.53 -0.87 5.45
CA MET A 90 -3.26 -0.44 4.07
C MET A 90 -3.92 0.89 3.69
N MET A 91 -4.74 1.46 4.56
CA MET A 91 -5.29 2.82 4.45
C MET A 91 -4.53 3.81 5.34
N ASP A 92 -3.85 3.32 6.37
CA ASP A 92 -3.09 4.15 7.29
C ASP A 92 -2.02 4.96 6.55
N ALA A 93 -1.84 6.20 7.02
CA ALA A 93 -0.81 7.09 6.53
C ALA A 93 0.58 6.50 6.87
N GLY A 94 1.36 6.23 5.84
CA GLY A 94 2.70 5.66 5.95
C GLY A 94 3.35 5.55 4.59
N THR A 95 4.59 5.08 4.57
CA THR A 95 5.37 4.85 3.35
C THR A 95 5.63 3.37 3.20
N TYR A 96 4.78 2.69 2.43
CA TYR A 96 4.85 1.26 2.23
C TYR A 96 5.18 0.90 0.78
N THR A 97 5.82 -0.25 0.58
CA THR A 97 5.90 -0.90 -0.72
C THR A 97 5.14 -2.21 -0.63
N VAL A 98 4.15 -2.40 -1.48
CA VAL A 98 3.32 -3.60 -1.49
C VAL A 98 3.58 -4.39 -2.75
N PHE A 99 4.01 -5.64 -2.57
CA PHE A 99 4.12 -6.61 -3.64
C PHE A 99 2.78 -7.32 -3.82
N ALA A 100 1.95 -6.86 -4.75
CA ALA A 100 0.59 -7.34 -4.95
C ALA A 100 0.57 -8.52 -5.95
N PRO A 101 0.34 -9.76 -5.50
CA PRO A 101 0.11 -10.89 -6.40
C PRO A 101 -1.18 -10.73 -7.19
N THR A 102 -1.11 -11.04 -8.48
CA THR A 102 -2.29 -11.10 -9.35
C THR A 102 -3.21 -12.27 -8.99
N ASP A 103 -4.46 -12.22 -9.45
CA ASP A 103 -5.40 -13.33 -9.31
C ASP A 103 -4.87 -14.62 -9.97
N ALA A 104 -4.06 -14.50 -11.04
CA ALA A 104 -3.36 -15.61 -11.66
C ALA A 104 -2.29 -16.23 -10.74
N ALA A 105 -1.57 -15.39 -9.98
CA ALA A 105 -0.61 -15.83 -8.97
C ALA A 105 -1.30 -16.63 -7.86
N PHE A 106 -2.45 -16.15 -7.38
CA PHE A 106 -3.27 -16.87 -6.40
C PHE A 106 -3.74 -18.21 -6.97
N ALA A 107 -4.27 -18.24 -8.20
CA ALA A 107 -4.71 -19.47 -8.84
C ALA A 107 -3.58 -20.51 -8.98
N ALA A 108 -2.36 -20.06 -9.28
CA ALA A 108 -1.18 -20.92 -9.36
C ALA A 108 -0.82 -21.53 -8.01
N VAL A 109 -0.90 -20.75 -6.92
CA VAL A 109 -0.62 -21.25 -5.57
C VAL A 109 -1.71 -22.18 -5.05
N LEU A 110 -2.98 -21.88 -5.32
CA LEU A 110 -4.10 -22.77 -4.99
C LEU A 110 -3.94 -24.14 -5.67
N THR A 111 -3.53 -24.15 -6.94
CA THR A 111 -3.25 -25.39 -7.69
C THR A 111 -2.04 -26.15 -7.11
N LYS A 112 -1.00 -25.44 -6.67
CA LYS A 112 0.20 -26.06 -6.06
C LYS A 112 -0.07 -26.66 -4.68
N LEU A 113 -0.94 -26.04 -3.88
CA LEU A 113 -1.26 -26.46 -2.53
C LEU A 113 -2.46 -27.42 -2.46
N ASP A 114 -3.18 -27.62 -3.57
CA ASP A 114 -4.43 -28.39 -3.65
C ASP A 114 -5.49 -27.86 -2.67
N VAL A 115 -5.61 -26.53 -2.59
CA VAL A 115 -6.52 -25.81 -1.70
C VAL A 115 -7.46 -24.94 -2.53
N THR A 116 -8.71 -24.80 -2.10
CA THR A 116 -9.68 -23.91 -2.75
C THR A 116 -9.52 -22.45 -2.31
N LYS A 117 -10.02 -21.52 -3.13
CA LYS A 117 -10.01 -20.08 -2.78
C LYS A 117 -10.75 -19.83 -1.47
N GLU A 118 -11.85 -20.54 -1.25
CA GLU A 118 -12.69 -20.43 -0.07
C GLU A 118 -11.95 -20.87 1.18
N GLU A 119 -11.18 -21.96 1.10
CA GLU A 119 -10.35 -22.44 2.21
C GLU A 119 -9.22 -21.47 2.54
N LEU A 120 -8.58 -20.89 1.52
CA LEU A 120 -7.55 -19.85 1.73
C LEU A 120 -8.15 -18.62 2.42
N LEU A 121 -9.31 -18.14 1.96
CA LEU A 121 -9.99 -16.98 2.51
C LEU A 121 -10.59 -17.25 3.91
N ALA A 122 -10.98 -18.49 4.19
CA ALA A 122 -11.45 -18.90 5.51
C ALA A 122 -10.31 -18.94 6.54
N ASN A 123 -9.06 -19.15 6.09
CA ASN A 123 -7.91 -19.26 6.96
C ASN A 123 -7.29 -17.90 7.31
N THR A 124 -8.02 -17.13 8.12
CA THR A 124 -7.60 -15.76 8.50
C THR A 124 -6.26 -15.71 9.22
N ASP A 125 -5.87 -16.75 9.96
CA ASP A 125 -4.57 -16.84 10.64
C ASP A 125 -3.43 -16.90 9.62
N LEU A 126 -3.59 -17.69 8.56
CA LEU A 126 -2.64 -17.74 7.45
C LEU A 126 -2.56 -16.40 6.73
N LEU A 127 -3.71 -15.77 6.43
CA LEU A 127 -3.73 -14.46 5.77
C LEU A 127 -3.03 -13.38 6.59
N LYS A 128 -3.19 -13.37 7.92
CA LYS A 128 -2.50 -12.43 8.81
C LYS A 128 -0.99 -12.65 8.87
N SER A 129 -0.49 -13.83 8.54
CA SER A 129 0.94 -14.10 8.42
C SER A 129 1.48 -13.73 7.03
N VAL A 130 0.74 -14.09 5.98
CA VAL A 130 1.17 -13.96 4.59
C VAL A 130 1.02 -12.53 4.05
N LEU A 131 -0.06 -11.83 4.39
CA LEU A 131 -0.30 -10.49 3.84
C LEU A 131 0.76 -9.47 4.28
N PRO A 132 1.16 -9.39 5.57
CA PRO A 132 2.25 -8.50 5.99
C PRO A 132 3.62 -8.87 5.39
N TYR A 133 3.79 -10.11 4.91
CA TYR A 133 5.02 -10.53 4.24
C TYR A 133 5.16 -9.92 2.84
N HIS A 134 4.04 -9.52 2.22
CA HIS A 134 4.04 -8.80 0.95
C HIS A 134 4.25 -7.29 1.12
N VAL A 135 4.31 -6.79 2.36
CA VAL A 135 4.45 -5.38 2.67
C VAL A 135 5.85 -5.11 3.20
N VAL A 136 6.51 -4.12 2.63
CA VAL A 136 7.78 -3.58 3.12
C VAL A 136 7.51 -2.20 3.72
N PRO A 137 7.95 -1.91 4.96
CA PRO A 137 7.74 -0.63 5.64
C PRO A 137 8.70 0.47 5.14
N MET A 138 8.92 0.54 3.83
CA MET A 138 9.69 1.59 3.17
C MET A 138 9.16 1.78 1.76
N VAL A 139 9.42 2.94 1.15
CA VAL A 139 9.12 3.16 -0.28
C VAL A 139 10.33 2.78 -1.12
N VAL A 140 10.13 1.84 -2.03
CA VAL A 140 11.10 1.37 -3.01
C VAL A 140 10.48 1.52 -4.38
N ASN A 141 10.94 2.49 -5.16
CA ASN A 141 10.59 2.60 -6.57
C ASN A 141 11.40 1.57 -7.38
N ALA A 142 11.00 1.29 -8.62
CA ALA A 142 11.73 0.37 -9.49
C ALA A 142 13.19 0.75 -9.68
N ALA A 143 13.47 2.06 -9.76
CA ALA A 143 14.82 2.59 -9.90
C ALA A 143 15.69 2.41 -8.64
N ASP A 144 15.05 2.32 -7.47
CA ASP A 144 15.71 2.26 -6.16
C ASP A 144 15.65 0.85 -5.56
N ILE A 145 15.26 -0.18 -6.33
CA ILE A 145 15.22 -1.57 -5.88
C ILE A 145 16.62 -1.98 -5.41
N PRO A 146 16.80 -2.34 -4.12
CA PRO A 146 18.08 -2.78 -3.62
C PRO A 146 18.29 -4.24 -4.05
N TYR A 147 18.89 -4.41 -5.22
CA TYR A 147 19.21 -5.72 -5.76
C TYR A 147 20.20 -6.50 -4.88
N ASP A 148 20.03 -7.82 -4.87
CA ASP A 148 20.87 -8.79 -4.14
C ASP A 148 21.05 -8.45 -2.64
N THR A 149 20.06 -7.74 -2.09
CA THR A 149 20.03 -7.29 -0.69
C THR A 149 18.81 -7.88 0.01
N ALA A 150 18.97 -8.24 1.28
CA ALA A 150 17.87 -8.68 2.12
C ALA A 150 17.03 -7.48 2.58
N ILE A 151 15.76 -7.45 2.19
CA ILE A 151 14.78 -6.42 2.54
C ILE A 151 13.86 -6.98 3.62
N GLU A 152 13.74 -6.29 4.74
CA GLU A 152 12.85 -6.69 5.84
C GLU A 152 11.40 -6.32 5.54
N THR A 153 10.49 -7.29 5.68
CA THR A 153 9.04 -7.12 5.51
C THR A 153 8.38 -6.77 6.84
N VAL A 154 7.11 -6.34 6.83
CA VAL A 154 6.35 -6.08 8.07
C VAL A 154 6.19 -7.34 8.92
N ASN A 155 6.23 -8.52 8.31
CA ASN A 155 6.20 -9.79 9.04
C ASN A 155 7.52 -10.07 9.83
N GLY A 156 8.57 -9.26 9.64
CA GLY A 156 9.89 -9.43 10.28
C GLY A 156 10.81 -10.43 9.57
N GLN A 157 10.34 -11.04 8.48
CA GLN A 157 11.14 -11.89 7.60
C GLN A 157 11.68 -11.09 6.42
N THR A 158 12.76 -11.58 5.82
CA THR A 158 13.41 -10.91 4.69
C THR A 158 13.02 -11.52 3.35
N ILE A 159 12.95 -10.68 2.33
CA ILE A 159 12.90 -11.06 0.90
C ILE A 159 14.18 -10.58 0.22
N MET A 160 14.56 -11.19 -0.89
CA MET A 160 15.71 -10.75 -1.69
C MET A 160 15.28 -10.55 -3.13
N ILE A 161 15.64 -9.44 -3.75
CA ILE A 161 15.28 -9.13 -5.14
C ILE A 161 16.53 -9.28 -6.00
N GLY A 162 16.50 -10.19 -6.96
CA GLY A 162 17.58 -10.39 -7.93
C GLY A 162 17.59 -9.31 -9.01
N SER A 163 18.74 -9.14 -9.66
CA SER A 163 18.94 -8.20 -10.78
C SER A 163 18.00 -8.43 -11.98
N ASP A 164 17.32 -9.57 -12.03
CA ASP A 164 16.30 -9.96 -13.00
C ASP A 164 14.87 -9.57 -12.61
N ASN A 165 14.71 -8.73 -11.57
CA ASN A 165 13.41 -8.39 -10.95
C ASN A 165 12.65 -9.61 -10.43
N VAL A 166 13.40 -10.64 -10.00
CA VAL A 166 12.84 -11.83 -9.36
C VAL A 166 13.06 -11.76 -7.86
N ILE A 167 11.96 -11.75 -7.12
CA ILE A 167 11.93 -11.83 -5.67
C ILE A 167 12.11 -13.29 -5.27
N THR A 168 13.04 -13.57 -4.38
CA THR A 168 13.18 -14.85 -3.68
C THR A 168 12.66 -14.69 -2.25
N ASP A 169 11.67 -15.50 -1.89
CA ASP A 169 11.10 -15.52 -0.54
C ASP A 169 11.89 -16.41 0.44
N ALA A 170 11.48 -16.37 1.71
CA ALA A 170 12.08 -17.16 2.79
C ALA A 170 11.87 -18.68 2.64
N SER A 171 10.85 -19.08 1.88
CA SER A 171 10.55 -20.46 1.51
C SER A 171 11.33 -20.94 0.27
N GLY A 172 12.05 -20.05 -0.40
CA GLY A 172 12.79 -20.32 -1.63
C GLY A 172 11.95 -20.27 -2.91
N ASN A 173 10.70 -19.80 -2.85
CA ASN A 173 9.92 -19.53 -4.06
C ASN A 173 10.43 -18.27 -4.74
N LYS A 174 10.25 -18.24 -6.07
CA LYS A 174 10.63 -17.13 -6.93
C LYS A 174 9.37 -16.48 -7.48
N ALA A 175 9.26 -15.17 -7.32
CA ALA A 175 8.19 -14.35 -7.86
C ALA A 175 8.77 -13.28 -8.77
N THR A 176 8.28 -13.20 -10.00
CA THR A 176 8.70 -12.18 -10.96
C THR A 176 7.84 -10.94 -10.80
N ILE A 177 8.47 -9.76 -10.77
CA ILE A 177 7.73 -8.50 -10.79
C ILE A 177 7.30 -8.22 -12.23
N THR A 178 5.99 -8.14 -12.47
CA THR A 178 5.39 -7.97 -13.80
C THR A 178 5.03 -6.51 -14.10
N ALA A 179 4.72 -5.72 -13.08
CA ALA A 179 4.52 -4.28 -13.20
C ALA A 179 5.12 -3.58 -11.98
N THR A 180 5.69 -2.39 -12.20
CA THR A 180 6.32 -1.58 -11.16
C THR A 180 5.78 -0.16 -11.14
N ASP A 181 6.12 0.59 -10.08
CA ASP A 181 5.90 2.04 -9.96
C ASP A 181 4.43 2.46 -9.98
N MET A 182 3.53 1.63 -9.46
CA MET A 182 2.14 2.05 -9.26
C MET A 182 2.06 2.93 -8.00
N MET A 183 2.06 4.24 -8.21
CA MET A 183 2.10 5.24 -7.14
C MET A 183 0.75 5.34 -6.43
N ALA A 184 0.77 5.19 -5.10
CA ALA A 184 -0.39 5.36 -4.22
C ALA A 184 -0.12 6.48 -3.20
N THR A 185 -1.17 7.01 -2.56
CA THR A 185 -1.02 8.10 -1.57
C THR A 185 -0.18 7.72 -0.35
N ASN A 186 -0.13 6.42 -0.02
CA ASN A 186 0.57 5.86 1.13
C ASN A 186 1.68 4.87 0.73
N GLY A 187 2.18 4.94 -0.51
CA GLY A 187 3.28 4.08 -0.93
C GLY A 187 3.37 3.76 -2.43
N VAL A 188 3.99 2.63 -2.73
CA VAL A 188 4.17 2.09 -4.08
C VAL A 188 3.67 0.66 -4.14
N VAL A 189 3.00 0.29 -5.23
CA VAL A 189 2.58 -1.08 -5.49
C VAL A 189 3.39 -1.65 -6.66
N HIS A 190 3.94 -2.85 -6.46
CA HIS A 190 4.58 -3.65 -7.49
C HIS A 190 3.78 -4.92 -7.68
N VAL A 191 3.40 -5.23 -8.92
CA VAL A 191 2.60 -6.42 -9.24
C VAL A 191 3.53 -7.60 -9.46
N ILE A 192 3.17 -8.76 -8.88
CA ILE A 192 3.96 -9.99 -8.98
C ILE A 192 3.14 -11.16 -9.55
N ASP A 193 3.84 -12.11 -10.17
CA ASP A 193 3.25 -13.31 -10.78
C ASP A 193 3.04 -14.49 -9.81
N THR A 194 3.59 -14.41 -8.59
CA THR A 194 3.61 -15.52 -7.61
C THR A 194 3.41 -14.98 -6.20
N VAL A 195 2.63 -15.67 -5.37
CA VAL A 195 2.44 -15.29 -3.95
C VAL A 195 3.68 -15.64 -3.13
N LEU A 196 4.18 -14.69 -2.35
CA LEU A 196 5.33 -14.86 -1.45
C LEU A 196 4.91 -15.62 -0.19
N MET A 197 5.68 -16.62 0.22
CA MET A 197 5.38 -17.45 1.39
C MET A 197 6.42 -17.28 2.51
N PRO A 198 5.99 -16.86 3.72
CA PRO A 198 6.83 -16.85 4.92
C PRO A 198 7.23 -18.28 5.32
N LYS A 199 8.33 -18.41 6.07
CA LYS A 199 8.85 -19.69 6.57
C LYS A 199 8.07 -20.26 7.75
#